data_AF-A0A932W1S9-F1
#
_entry.id   AF-A0A932W1S9-F1
#
_cell.length_a   1.000
_cell.length_b   1.000
_cell.length_c   1.000
_cell.angle_alpha   90.00
_cell.angle_beta   90.00
_cell.angle_gamma   90.00
#
_symmetry.space_group_name_H-M   'P 1'
#
loop_
_entity.id
_entity.type
_entity.pdbx_description
1 polymer ?
#
loop_
_entity_poly.entity_id
_entity_poly.type
_entity_poly.pdbx_seq_one_letter_code
_entity_poly.pdbx_strand_id
1 'polypeptide(L)'
;MSQSKNVALRPLVGELKKASSAWQKTNGREFARFHWQDEYGGFSIGKSQVPVLMSYFARQKQHHRKKTFQEGLMELLEKYEIVYDARYLWD
;
A
#
# COMPACT_ATOMS: atom_id res chain seq x y z
N MET A 1 -9.46 0.50 -15.97
CA MET A 1 -10.71 0.98 -15.35
C MET A 1 -10.44 2.35 -14.77
N SER A 2 -11.01 3.40 -15.35
CA SER A 2 -10.89 4.77 -14.82
C SER A 2 -11.84 4.89 -13.64
N GLN A 3 -11.33 5.22 -12.46
CA GLN A 3 -12.18 5.56 -11.33
C GLN A 3 -12.90 6.89 -11.59
N SER A 4 -14.15 6.97 -11.14
CA SER A 4 -14.93 8.22 -11.12
C SER A 4 -14.16 9.27 -10.34
N LYS A 5 -14.07 10.50 -10.86
CA LYS A 5 -13.26 11.60 -10.32
C LYS A 5 -13.66 12.09 -8.91
N ASN A 6 -14.67 11.47 -8.28
CA ASN A 6 -15.36 11.98 -7.09
C ASN A 6 -15.27 11.09 -5.84
N VAL A 7 -14.43 10.05 -5.82
CA VAL A 7 -14.26 9.21 -4.63
C VAL A 7 -12.95 9.55 -3.95
N ALA A 8 -13.02 10.04 -2.71
CA ALA A 8 -11.84 10.24 -1.88
C ALA A 8 -11.15 8.89 -1.61
N LEU A 9 -9.82 8.89 -1.66
CA LEU A 9 -9.03 7.66 -1.53
C LEU A 9 -9.24 6.97 -0.16
N ARG A 10 -9.35 7.75 0.91
CA ARG A 10 -9.53 7.25 2.29
C ARG A 10 -10.77 6.35 2.46
N PRO A 11 -12.01 6.81 2.15
CA PRO A 11 -13.19 5.95 2.31
C PRO A 11 -13.15 4.73 1.39
N LEU A 12 -12.60 4.86 0.18
CA LEU A 12 -12.45 3.72 -0.72
C LEU A 12 -11.54 2.63 -0.13
N VAL A 13 -10.35 3.02 0.34
CA VAL A 13 -9.40 2.07 0.95
C VAL A 13 -9.97 1.49 2.24
N GLY A 14 -10.69 2.30 3.04
CA GLY A 14 -11.38 1.83 4.23
C GLY A 14 -12.39 0.72 3.94
N GLU A 15 -13.28 0.93 2.97
CA GLU A 15 -14.27 -0.08 2.57
C GLU A 15 -13.60 -1.34 1.99
N LEU A 16 -12.55 -1.16 1.18
CA LEU A 16 -11.78 -2.29 0.64
C LEU A 16 -11.14 -3.13 1.75
N LYS A 17 -10.46 -2.49 2.71
CA LYS A 17 -9.85 -3.16 3.86
C LYS A 17 -10.89 -3.88 4.71
N LYS A 18 -12.05 -3.26 4.94
CA LYS A 18 -13.15 -3.84 5.73
C LYS A 18 -13.74 -5.07 5.05
N ALA A 19 -14.12 -4.95 3.78
CA ALA A 19 -14.72 -6.05 3.02
C ALA A 19 -13.76 -7.24 2.89
N SER A 20 -12.49 -6.97 2.56
CA SER A 20 -11.47 -8.02 2.46
C SER A 20 -11.12 -8.67 3.80
N SER A 21 -11.13 -7.93 4.91
CA SER A 21 -10.93 -8.51 6.25
C SER A 21 -12.08 -9.44 6.65
N ALA A 22 -13.32 -9.05 6.34
CA ALA A 22 -14.50 -9.88 6.60
C ALA A 22 -14.43 -11.19 5.79
N TRP A 23 -14.10 -11.09 4.50
CA TRP A 23 -13.89 -12.25 3.64
C TRP A 23 -12.71 -13.12 4.09
N GLN A 24 -11.58 -12.52 4.51
CA GLN A 24 -10.43 -13.31 4.95
C GLN A 24 -10.75 -14.14 6.21
N LYS A 25 -11.57 -13.61 7.12
CA LYS A 25 -12.03 -14.32 8.32
C LYS A 25 -12.93 -15.52 8.02
N THR A 26 -13.54 -15.60 6.83
CA THR A 26 -14.33 -16.78 6.43
C THR A 26 -13.46 -17.94 5.93
N ASN A 27 -12.18 -17.70 5.63
CA ASN A 27 -11.30 -18.70 5.02
C ASN A 27 -10.65 -19.67 6.03
N GLY A 28 -10.91 -19.53 7.34
CA GLY A 28 -10.34 -20.41 8.36
C GLY A 28 -10.24 -19.77 9.73
N ARG A 29 -10.17 -20.60 10.79
CA ARG A 29 -10.07 -20.12 12.18
C ARG A 29 -8.75 -19.40 12.45
N GLU A 30 -7.69 -19.77 11.73
CA GLU A 30 -6.39 -19.12 11.76
C GLU A 30 -6.44 -17.64 11.36
N PHE A 31 -7.46 -17.25 10.58
CA PHE A 31 -7.66 -15.86 10.13
C PHE A 31 -8.65 -15.08 11.00
N ALA A 32 -9.20 -15.66 12.07
CA ALA A 32 -10.22 -15.00 12.90
C ALA A 32 -9.74 -13.63 13.45
N ARG A 33 -8.44 -13.49 13.70
CA ARG A 33 -7.79 -12.26 14.18
C ARG A 33 -7.17 -11.41 13.08
N PHE A 34 -7.31 -11.80 11.81
CA PHE A 34 -6.77 -11.04 10.69
C PHE A 34 -7.38 -9.63 10.67
N HIS A 35 -6.51 -8.65 10.50
CA HIS A 35 -6.85 -7.27 10.24
C HIS A 35 -5.71 -6.66 9.43
N TRP A 36 -6.05 -5.71 8.57
CA TRP A 36 -5.05 -4.86 7.95
C TRP A 36 -4.46 -3.90 8.98
N GLN A 37 -3.23 -3.46 8.75
CA GLN A 37 -2.68 -2.28 9.42
C GLN A 37 -3.58 -1.06 9.21
N ASP A 38 -3.57 -0.13 10.16
CA ASP A 38 -4.45 1.05 10.12
C ASP A 38 -4.08 1.98 8.96
N GLU A 39 -2.78 2.17 8.70
CA GLU A 39 -2.31 3.11 7.69
C GLU A 39 -2.44 2.59 6.25
N TYR A 40 -2.52 3.50 5.29
CA TYR A 40 -2.47 3.19 3.87
C TYR A 40 -1.66 4.23 3.11
N GLY A 41 -1.03 3.82 2.00
CA GLY A 41 -0.34 4.71 1.07
C GLY A 41 -1.03 4.74 -0.28
N GLY A 42 -1.14 5.92 -0.88
CA GLY A 42 -1.68 6.12 -2.23
C GLY A 42 -0.66 6.77 -3.14
N PHE A 43 -0.39 6.16 -4.30
CA PHE A 43 0.55 6.68 -5.28
C PHE A 43 -0.09 6.74 -6.66
N SER A 44 0.09 7.86 -7.34
CA SER A 44 -0.24 7.99 -8.76
C SER A 44 0.97 7.54 -9.58
N ILE A 45 0.78 6.54 -10.45
CA ILE A 45 1.86 6.02 -11.30
C ILE A 45 1.50 6.10 -12.79
N GLY A 46 2.51 6.37 -13.61
CA GLY A 46 2.44 6.25 -15.06
C GLY A 46 2.62 4.79 -15.53
N LYS A 47 2.15 4.46 -16.73
CA LYS A 47 2.23 3.10 -17.31
C LYS A 47 3.66 2.54 -17.35
N SER A 48 4.66 3.40 -17.55
CA SER A 48 6.09 3.03 -17.55
C SER A 48 6.61 2.56 -16.18
N GLN A 49 5.95 2.93 -15.09
CA GLN A 49 6.41 2.63 -13.72
C GLN A 49 5.91 1.26 -13.21
N VAL A 50 4.91 0.65 -13.86
CA VAL A 50 4.28 -0.61 -13.45
C VAL A 50 5.25 -1.78 -13.34
N PRO A 51 6.12 -2.09 -14.34
CA PRO A 51 7.01 -3.24 -14.26
C PRO A 51 8.00 -3.15 -13.08
N VAL A 52 8.50 -1.94 -12.83
CA VAL A 52 9.44 -1.68 -11.75
C VAL A 52 8.74 -1.84 -10.39
N LEU A 53 7.48 -1.39 -10.28
CA LEU A 53 6.70 -1.49 -9.03
C LEU A 53 6.39 -2.95 -8.68
N MET A 54 6.05 -3.76 -9.68
CA MET A 54 5.88 -5.21 -9.52
C MET A 54 7.16 -5.87 -9.01
N SER A 55 8.33 -5.46 -9.54
CA SER A 55 9.62 -5.95 -9.07
C SER A 55 9.94 -5.56 -7.63
N TYR A 56 9.42 -4.42 -7.16
CA TYR A 56 9.56 -3.95 -5.78
C TYR A 56 8.72 -4.79 -4.82
N PHE A 57 7.43 -4.99 -5.13
CA PHE A 57 6.54 -5.83 -4.30
C PHE A 57 6.98 -7.29 -4.23
N ALA A 58 7.51 -7.85 -5.33
CA ALA A 58 8.06 -9.21 -5.32
C ALA A 58 9.23 -9.36 -4.34
N ARG A 59 10.03 -8.31 -4.14
CA ARG A 59 11.19 -8.29 -3.23
C ARG A 59 10.84 -7.90 -1.80
N GLN A 60 9.68 -7.29 -1.57
CA GLN A 60 9.27 -6.84 -0.24
C GLN A 60 9.25 -7.95 0.82
N LYS A 61 8.85 -9.18 0.47
CA LYS A 61 8.82 -10.31 1.41
C LYS A 61 10.19 -10.61 2.05
N GLN A 62 11.28 -10.26 1.36
CA GLN A 62 12.66 -10.44 1.84
C GLN A 62 13.14 -9.26 2.73
N HIS A 63 12.62 -8.05 2.48
CA HIS A 63 13.01 -6.83 3.20
C HIS A 63 12.16 -6.56 4.46
N HIS A 64 10.91 -7.04 4.52
CA HIS A 64 10.01 -6.94 5.68
C HIS A 64 10.52 -7.61 6.97
N ARG A 65 11.64 -8.35 6.90
CA ARG A 65 12.33 -8.89 8.08
C ARG A 65 13.37 -7.94 8.67
N LYS A 66 13.72 -6.84 7.99
CA LYS A 66 14.86 -5.97 8.33
C LYS A 66 14.61 -4.47 8.15
N LYS A 67 13.56 -4.06 7.43
CA LYS A 67 13.25 -2.64 7.16
C LYS A 67 11.84 -2.31 7.60
N THR A 68 11.67 -1.10 8.11
CA THR A 68 10.37 -0.52 8.43
C THR A 68 9.62 -0.13 7.15
N PHE A 69 8.31 0.07 7.26
CA PHE A 69 7.51 0.61 6.17
C PHE A 69 8.02 1.98 5.71
N GLN A 70 8.43 2.83 6.65
CA GLN A 70 8.88 4.18 6.36
C GLN A 70 10.15 4.20 5.51
N GLU A 71 11.15 3.40 5.89
CA GLU A 71 12.38 3.23 5.12
C GLU A 71 12.11 2.67 3.72
N GLY A 72 11.23 1.65 3.63
CA GLY A 72 10.84 1.10 2.33
C GLY A 72 10.12 2.11 1.43
N LEU A 73 9.33 3.01 2.02
CA LEU A 73 8.66 4.07 1.28
C LEU A 73 9.67 5.13 0.79
N MET A 74 10.59 5.59 1.64
CA MET A 74 11.62 6.56 1.23
C MET A 74 12.51 6.00 0.12
N GLU A 75 12.98 4.76 0.25
CA GLU A 75 13.77 4.09 -0.78
C GLU A 75 13.02 3.95 -2.10
N LEU A 76 11.71 3.72 -2.04
CA LEU A 76 10.86 3.73 -3.22
C LEU A 76 10.84 5.14 -3.84
N LEU A 77 10.52 6.16 -3.06
CA LEU A 77 10.41 7.52 -3.59
C LEU A 77 11.74 8.02 -4.19
N GLU A 78 12.86 7.78 -3.52
CA GLU A 78 14.22 8.10 -4.00
C GLU A 78 14.54 7.35 -5.31
N LYS A 79 14.29 6.04 -5.35
CA LYS A 79 14.57 5.20 -6.53
C LYS A 79 13.82 5.67 -7.78
N TYR A 80 12.65 6.28 -7.60
CA TYR A 80 11.81 6.78 -8.68
C TYR A 80 11.92 8.29 -8.89
N GLU A 81 12.87 8.94 -8.21
CA GLU A 81 13.10 10.40 -8.28
C GLU A 81 11.80 11.20 -8.08
N ILE A 82 10.89 10.65 -7.26
CA ILE A 82 9.63 11.31 -6.95
C ILE A 82 9.96 12.42 -5.97
N VAL A 83 9.70 13.68 -6.35
CA VAL A 83 9.84 14.79 -5.40
C VAL A 83 8.75 14.65 -4.34
N TYR A 84 9.17 14.44 -3.10
CA TYR A 84 8.28 14.40 -1.94
C TYR A 84 8.79 15.37 -0.88
N ASP A 85 7.88 15.82 -0.03
CA ASP A 85 8.21 16.60 1.15
C ASP A 85 7.98 15.72 2.38
N ALA A 86 9.07 15.41 3.08
CA ALA A 86 9.09 14.49 4.20
C ALA A 86 8.16 14.93 5.35
N ARG A 87 7.80 16.22 5.42
CA ARG A 87 6.86 16.76 6.42
C ARG A 87 5.46 16.21 6.25
N TYR A 88 5.04 15.87 5.03
CA TYR A 88 3.69 15.37 4.74
C TYR A 88 3.63 13.85 4.59
N LEU A 89 4.72 13.12 4.82
CA LEU A 89 4.73 11.66 4.70
C LEU A 89 4.17 10.95 5.94
N TRP A 90 4.16 11.62 7.10
CA TRP A 90 3.90 11.00 8.39
C TRP A 90 2.83 11.72 9.24
N ASP A 91 2.15 12.72 8.67
CA ASP A 91 1.02 13.43 9.28
C ASP A 91 -0.33 12.73 9.02
#